data_AF-A0AAU3KXM9-F1
#
_entry.id   AF-A0AAU3KXM9-F1
#
_cell.length_a   1.000
_cell.length_b   1.000
_cell.length_c   1.000
_cell.angle_alpha   90.00
_cell.angle_beta   90.00
_cell.angle_gamma   90.00
#
_symmetry.space_group_name_H-M   'P 1'
#
loop_
_entity.id
_entity.type
_entity.pdbx_description
1 polymer ?
#
loop_
_entity_poly.entity_id
_entity_poly.type
_entity_poly.pdbx_seq_one_letter_code
_entity_poly.pdbx_strand_id
1 'polypeptide(L)'
;MATRVNGGTRTPNHPLPERENGELLVNDPAELGYLMHQAFNNRDIDAIDTIFAADFYSHPLAAGRDALKVAWKALADQHPDSRTVVDHAFAHGDVVALRATVHGFEDNGKTTTLLEMFRVADGRIAEIWGAMATAR
;
A
#
# COMPACT_ATOMS: atom_id res chain seq x y z
N MET A 1 -7.40 -23.52 32.01
CA MET A 1 -7.28 -22.05 31.83
C MET A 1 -5.95 -21.76 31.14
N ALA A 2 -6.00 -21.23 29.92
CA ALA A 2 -4.96 -20.41 29.30
C ALA A 2 -5.49 -19.99 27.92
N THR A 3 -6.06 -18.79 27.88
CA THR A 3 -6.63 -18.15 26.69
C THR A 3 -5.49 -17.77 25.74
N ARG A 4 -5.44 -18.34 24.54
CA ARG A 4 -4.55 -17.86 23.47
C ARG A 4 -5.21 -16.66 22.80
N VAL A 5 -4.63 -15.48 23.01
CA VAL A 5 -5.07 -14.22 22.42
C VAL A 5 -4.75 -14.24 20.92
N ASN A 6 -5.77 -14.42 20.10
CA ASN A 6 -5.70 -14.11 18.66
C ASN A 6 -5.85 -12.59 18.53
N GLY A 7 -4.72 -11.88 18.45
CA GLY A 7 -4.65 -10.42 18.37
C GLY A 7 -3.91 -9.92 17.14
N GLY A 8 -3.99 -10.63 16.01
CA GLY A 8 -3.60 -10.06 14.73
C GLY A 8 -4.74 -9.16 14.26
N THR A 9 -4.68 -7.87 14.60
CA THR A 9 -5.58 -6.88 14.00
C THR A 9 -5.32 -6.87 12.50
N ARG A 10 -6.15 -7.63 11.75
CA ARG A 10 -6.40 -7.39 10.33
C ARG A 10 -6.61 -5.88 10.19
N THR A 11 -6.10 -5.28 9.14
CA THR A 11 -6.65 -4.01 8.66
C THR A 11 -8.17 -4.08 8.80
N PRO A 12 -8.84 -3.10 9.41
CA PRO A 12 -10.27 -2.95 9.18
C PRO A 12 -10.40 -3.01 7.66
N ASN A 13 -11.22 -3.94 7.13
CA ASN A 13 -11.48 -4.00 5.70
C ASN A 13 -12.07 -2.64 5.33
N HIS A 14 -11.22 -1.71 4.88
CA HIS A 14 -11.68 -0.55 4.15
C HIS A 14 -12.43 -1.16 2.96
N PRO A 15 -13.74 -0.89 2.83
CA PRO A 15 -14.54 -1.50 1.78
C PRO A 15 -13.85 -1.24 0.45
N LEU A 16 -13.78 -2.28 -0.37
CA LEU A 16 -13.21 -2.14 -1.71
C LEU A 16 -14.05 -1.12 -2.50
N PRO A 17 -13.42 -0.22 -3.27
CA PRO A 17 -14.15 0.61 -4.21
C PRO A 17 -15.01 -0.25 -5.14
N GLU A 18 -16.17 0.30 -5.47
CA GLU A 18 -17.11 -0.35 -6.39
C GLU A 18 -16.47 -0.52 -7.78
N ARG A 19 -16.98 -1.48 -8.56
CA ARG A 19 -16.54 -1.71 -9.93
C ARG A 19 -17.71 -1.53 -10.89
N GLU A 20 -17.49 -0.80 -11.98
CA GLU A 20 -18.41 -0.67 -13.09
C GLU A 20 -17.73 -1.15 -14.37
N ASN A 21 -18.37 -2.08 -15.08
CA ASN A 21 -17.84 -2.72 -16.31
C ASN A 21 -16.44 -3.35 -16.16
N GLY A 22 -16.05 -3.73 -14.94
CA GLY A 22 -14.74 -4.33 -14.63
C GLY A 22 -13.65 -3.33 -14.25
N GLU A 23 -13.91 -2.04 -14.43
CA GLU A 23 -13.03 -0.94 -14.02
C GLU A 23 -13.35 -0.48 -12.59
N LEU A 24 -12.34 0.05 -11.91
CA LEU A 24 -12.48 0.61 -10.56
C LEU A 24 -13.19 1.96 -10.61
N LEU A 25 -14.32 2.07 -9.92
CA LEU A 25 -14.97 3.35 -9.66
C LEU A 25 -14.36 3.97 -8.40
N VAL A 26 -13.25 4.67 -8.57
CA VAL A 26 -12.60 5.42 -7.49
C VAL A 26 -13.29 6.77 -7.34
N ASN A 27 -14.19 6.88 -6.36
CA ASN A 27 -14.89 8.14 -6.06
C ASN A 27 -14.09 9.00 -5.07
N ASP A 28 -13.26 8.37 -4.24
CA ASP A 28 -12.29 9.02 -3.37
C ASP A 28 -10.87 8.54 -3.73
N PRO A 29 -9.97 9.42 -4.20
CA PRO A 29 -8.59 9.05 -4.51
C PRO A 29 -7.87 8.32 -3.37
N ALA A 30 -8.26 8.52 -2.11
CA ALA A 30 -7.69 7.78 -0.98
C ALA A 30 -7.91 6.25 -1.08
N GLU A 31 -8.96 5.78 -1.76
CA GLU A 31 -9.25 4.36 -1.99
C GLU A 31 -8.10 3.65 -2.73
N LEU A 32 -7.37 4.38 -3.60
CA LEU A 32 -6.20 3.83 -4.29
C LEU A 32 -5.06 3.46 -3.33
N GLY A 33 -4.89 4.21 -2.25
CA GLY A 33 -3.93 3.87 -1.21
C GLY A 33 -4.30 2.57 -0.50
N TYR A 34 -5.58 2.41 -0.14
CA TYR A 34 -6.07 1.17 0.46
C TYR A 34 -5.92 -0.03 -0.48
N LEU A 35 -6.23 0.13 -1.77
CA LEU A 35 -6.04 -0.89 -2.80
C LEU A 35 -4.57 -1.28 -2.94
N MET A 36 -3.67 -0.29 -3.02
CA MET A 36 -2.23 -0.52 -3.10
C MET A 36 -1.74 -1.37 -1.91
N HIS A 37 -2.08 -0.98 -0.69
CA HIS A 37 -1.68 -1.73 0.51
C HIS A 37 -2.33 -3.12 0.58
N GLN A 38 -3.57 -3.27 0.11
CA GLN A 38 -4.22 -4.56 0.04
C GLN A 38 -3.52 -5.49 -0.98
N ALA A 39 -3.20 -4.99 -2.17
CA ALA A 39 -2.47 -5.74 -3.19
C ALA A 39 -1.09 -6.19 -2.66
N PHE A 40 -0.36 -5.29 -1.99
CA PHE A 40 0.90 -5.63 -1.32
C PHE A 40 0.71 -6.74 -0.29
N ASN A 41 -0.29 -6.63 0.58
CA ASN A 41 -0.57 -7.62 1.63
C ASN A 41 -0.99 -8.98 1.06
N ASN A 42 -1.72 -8.99 -0.06
CA ASN A 42 -2.21 -10.20 -0.72
C ASN A 42 -1.19 -10.83 -1.68
N ARG A 43 -0.03 -10.20 -1.88
CA ARG A 43 0.97 -10.58 -2.89
C ARG A 43 0.41 -10.56 -4.32
N ASP A 44 -0.55 -9.67 -4.57
CA ASP A 44 -1.18 -9.49 -5.87
C ASP A 44 -0.34 -8.55 -6.73
N ILE A 45 0.70 -9.12 -7.36
CA ILE A 45 1.60 -8.39 -8.25
C ILE A 45 0.89 -7.95 -9.53
N ASP A 46 -0.14 -8.67 -9.96
CA ASP A 46 -0.89 -8.37 -11.19
C ASP A 46 -1.78 -7.14 -11.00
N ALA A 47 -2.29 -6.91 -9.80
CA ALA A 47 -3.03 -5.68 -9.46
C ALA A 47 -2.23 -4.39 -9.69
N ILE A 48 -0.89 -4.46 -9.75
CA ILE A 48 -0.05 -3.30 -10.05
C ILE A 48 -0.41 -2.67 -11.41
N ASP A 49 -0.77 -3.48 -12.41
CA ASP A 49 -1.15 -2.96 -13.74
C ASP A 49 -2.49 -2.22 -13.75
N THR A 50 -3.31 -2.46 -12.73
CA THR A 50 -4.62 -1.81 -12.58
C THR A 50 -4.54 -0.57 -11.69
N ILE A 51 -3.75 -0.64 -10.61
CA ILE A 51 -3.64 0.42 -9.59
C ILE A 51 -2.72 1.55 -10.04
N PHE A 52 -1.62 1.23 -10.72
CA PHE A 52 -0.60 2.20 -11.13
C PHE A 52 -0.69 2.52 -12.62
N ALA A 53 -0.50 3.80 -12.95
CA ALA A 53 -0.47 4.28 -14.32
C ALA A 53 0.66 3.60 -15.12
N ALA A 54 0.51 3.53 -16.45
CA ALA A 54 1.50 2.90 -17.32
C ALA A 54 2.85 3.64 -17.27
N ASP A 55 2.82 4.96 -17.09
CA ASP A 55 3.97 5.86 -16.94
C ASP A 55 4.30 6.16 -15.47
N PHE A 56 3.83 5.34 -14.53
CA PHE A 56 4.07 5.51 -13.10
C PHE A 56 5.54 5.67 -12.75
N TYR A 57 5.84 6.59 -11.82
CA TYR A 57 7.18 6.79 -11.26
C TYR A 57 7.22 6.69 -9.73
N SER A 58 8.18 5.93 -9.22
CA SER A 58 8.48 5.82 -7.80
C SER A 58 9.78 6.54 -7.46
N HIS A 59 9.70 7.56 -6.60
CA HIS A 59 10.89 8.24 -6.06
C HIS A 59 11.75 7.32 -5.19
N PRO A 60 11.19 6.52 -4.26
CA PRO A 60 11.99 5.56 -3.47
C PRO A 60 12.77 4.55 -4.31
N LEU A 61 12.23 4.11 -5.46
CA LEU A 61 12.91 3.17 -6.36
C LEU A 61 13.71 3.86 -7.47
N ALA A 62 13.53 5.17 -7.65
CA ALA A 62 13.98 5.93 -8.82
C ALA A 62 13.61 5.26 -10.17
N ALA A 63 12.45 4.59 -10.23
CA ALA A 63 12.05 3.73 -11.34
C ALA A 63 10.53 3.58 -11.45
N GLY A 64 10.07 2.96 -12.55
CA GLY A 64 8.65 2.76 -12.82
C GLY A 64 8.08 1.40 -12.44
N ARG A 65 6.90 1.09 -13.00
CA ARG A 65 6.03 -0.03 -12.62
C ARG A 65 6.68 -1.42 -12.65
N ASP A 66 7.54 -1.71 -13.63
CA ASP A 66 8.19 -3.01 -13.73
C ASP A 66 9.20 -3.24 -12.59
N ALA A 67 9.94 -2.20 -12.21
CA ALA A 67 10.83 -2.24 -11.05
C ALA A 67 10.04 -2.41 -9.75
N LEU A 68 8.85 -1.79 -9.65
CA LEU A 68 7.95 -1.98 -8.51
C LEU A 68 7.51 -3.43 -8.36
N LYS A 69 7.11 -4.11 -9.45
CA LYS A 69 6.75 -5.54 -9.44
C LYS A 69 7.90 -6.41 -8.94
N VAL A 70 9.12 -6.16 -9.43
CA VAL A 70 10.33 -6.87 -8.98
C VAL A 70 10.59 -6.63 -7.50
N ALA A 71 10.47 -5.39 -7.03
CA ALA A 71 10.69 -5.02 -5.64
C ALA A 71 9.66 -5.68 -4.71
N TRP A 72 8.36 -5.65 -5.06
CA TRP A 72 7.31 -6.28 -4.27
C TRP A 72 7.48 -7.80 -4.18
N LYS A 73 7.87 -8.45 -5.28
CA LYS A 73 8.18 -9.88 -5.27
C LYS A 73 9.37 -10.19 -4.35
N ALA A 74 10.47 -9.43 -4.47
CA ALA A 74 11.64 -9.62 -3.63
C ALA A 74 11.32 -9.42 -2.13
N LEU A 75 10.52 -8.41 -1.80
CA LEU A 75 10.06 -8.16 -0.42
C LEU A 75 9.19 -9.31 0.11
N ALA A 76 8.31 -9.88 -0.73
CA ALA A 76 7.49 -11.02 -0.35
C ALA A 76 8.32 -12.28 -0.09
N ASP A 77 9.36 -12.52 -0.90
CA ASP A 77 10.28 -13.66 -0.74
C ASP A 77 11.15 -13.50 0.54
N GLN A 78 11.61 -12.29 0.82
CA GLN A 78 12.46 -11.99 1.99
C GLN A 78 11.69 -11.90 3.31
N HIS A 79 10.46 -11.37 3.26
CA HIS A 79 9.61 -11.15 4.42
C HIS A 79 8.19 -11.68 4.17
N PRO A 80 7.99 -13.02 4.21
CA PRO A 80 6.70 -13.64 3.89
C PRO A 80 5.54 -13.16 4.76
N ASP A 81 5.82 -12.86 6.03
CA ASP A 81 4.86 -12.36 7.01
C ASP A 81 4.68 -10.83 6.99
N SER A 82 5.36 -10.13 6.09
CA SER A 82 5.27 -8.67 5.99
C SER A 82 3.87 -8.22 5.62
N ARG A 83 3.36 -7.20 6.31
CA ARG A 83 2.08 -6.58 5.99
C ARG A 83 2.06 -5.13 6.43
N THR A 84 1.16 -4.38 5.82
CA THR A 84 0.93 -2.98 6.11
C THR A 84 -0.51 -2.77 6.62
N VAL A 85 -0.69 -1.75 7.45
CA VAL A 85 -1.99 -1.27 7.93
C VAL A 85 -2.06 0.21 7.64
N VAL A 86 -2.97 0.64 6.77
CA VAL A 86 -3.23 2.06 6.55
C VAL A 86 -3.90 2.63 7.79
N ASP A 87 -3.22 3.52 8.49
CA ASP A 87 -3.73 4.15 9.70
C ASP A 87 -4.56 5.38 9.36
N HIS A 88 -4.10 6.17 8.39
CA HIS A 88 -4.73 7.42 7.95
C HIS A 88 -4.50 7.59 6.45
N ALA A 89 -5.51 8.11 5.74
CA ALA A 89 -5.41 8.53 4.35
C ALA A 89 -6.21 9.81 4.15
N PHE A 90 -5.65 10.76 3.40
CA PHE A 90 -6.25 12.05 3.12
C PHE A 90 -6.08 12.37 1.64
N ALA A 91 -7.16 12.76 0.97
CA ALA A 91 -7.13 13.22 -0.41
C ALA A 91 -7.37 14.73 -0.49
N HIS A 92 -6.66 15.39 -1.39
CA HIS A 92 -6.90 16.78 -1.80
C HIS A 92 -6.76 16.89 -3.31
N GLY A 93 -7.88 16.92 -4.02
CA GLY A 93 -7.88 16.86 -5.48
C GLY A 93 -7.30 15.53 -5.95
N ASP A 94 -6.24 15.58 -6.75
CA ASP A 94 -5.53 14.44 -7.31
C ASP A 94 -4.34 13.97 -6.45
N VAL A 95 -4.12 14.56 -5.28
CA VAL A 95 -3.02 14.19 -4.38
C VAL A 95 -3.57 13.47 -3.16
N VAL A 96 -2.93 12.37 -2.79
CA VAL A 96 -3.24 11.59 -1.59
C VAL A 96 -2.02 11.54 -0.70
N ALA A 97 -2.21 11.72 0.60
CA ALA A 97 -1.21 11.46 1.62
C ALA A 97 -1.73 10.40 2.58
N LEU A 98 -0.90 9.40 2.91
CA LEU A 98 -1.24 8.37 3.87
C LEU A 98 -0.11 8.10 4.86
N ARG A 99 -0.52 7.53 6.00
CA ARG A 99 0.37 6.95 7.00
C ARG A 99 -0.03 5.49 7.20
N ALA A 100 0.94 4.59 7.14
CA ALA A 100 0.73 3.18 7.37
C ALA A 100 1.70 2.61 8.39
N THR A 101 1.23 1.68 9.20
CA THR A 101 2.08 0.87 10.08
C THR A 101 2.54 -0.37 9.34
N VAL A 102 3.82 -0.73 9.49
CA VAL A 102 4.43 -1.89 8.86
C VAL A 102 4.73 -2.97 9.91
N HIS A 103 4.42 -4.21 9.57
CA HIS A 103 4.68 -5.40 10.37
C HIS A 103 5.48 -6.43 9.57
N GLY A 104 6.14 -7.35 10.27
CA GLY A 104 6.81 -8.51 9.66
C GLY A 104 8.15 -8.22 8.99
N PHE A 105 8.63 -6.98 9.06
CA PHE A 105 10.05 -6.68 8.84
C PHE A 105 10.80 -6.97 10.14
N GLU A 106 11.93 -7.66 10.04
CA GLU A 106 12.78 -8.00 11.19
C GLU A 106 13.37 -6.71 11.78
N ASP A 107 12.68 -6.11 12.75
CA ASP A 107 13.13 -4.83 13.32
C ASP A 107 13.13 -4.85 14.85
N ASN A 108 13.59 -5.95 15.45
CA ASN A 108 13.85 -6.08 16.89
C ASN A 108 12.68 -5.64 17.79
N GLY A 109 11.44 -5.81 17.33
CA GLY A 109 10.22 -5.41 18.04
C GLY A 109 9.81 -3.94 17.89
N LYS A 110 10.51 -3.14 17.10
CA LYS A 110 10.12 -1.76 16.79
C LYS A 110 9.05 -1.71 15.71
N THR A 111 8.11 -0.78 15.87
CA THR A 111 7.10 -0.49 14.86
C THR A 111 7.66 0.49 13.83
N THR A 112 7.61 0.11 12.56
CA THR A 112 7.98 0.98 11.44
C THR A 112 6.72 1.63 10.86
N THR A 113 6.82 2.92 10.61
CA THR A 113 5.77 3.74 9.99
C THR A 113 6.22 4.14 8.59
N LEU A 114 5.34 3.94 7.62
CA LEU A 114 5.42 4.52 6.29
C LEU A 114 4.64 5.82 6.25
N LEU A 115 5.24 6.83 5.65
CA LEU A 115 4.58 8.05 5.20
C LEU A 115 4.68 8.07 3.69
N GLU A 116 3.55 8.10 3.01
CA GLU A 116 3.50 8.08 1.56
C GLU A 116 2.62 9.21 1.06
N MET A 117 3.01 9.80 -0.06
CA MET A 117 2.21 10.76 -0.79
C MET A 117 2.24 10.35 -2.26
N PHE A 118 1.10 10.36 -2.93
CA PHE A 118 1.03 10.05 -4.34
C PHE A 118 0.10 10.95 -5.11
N ARG A 119 0.44 11.16 -6.37
CA ARG A 119 -0.40 11.84 -7.36
C ARG A 119 -1.20 10.80 -8.13
N VAL A 120 -2.46 11.11 -8.38
CA VAL A 120 -3.42 10.31 -9.13
C VAL A 120 -3.65 10.95 -10.49
N ALA A 121 -3.72 10.15 -11.54
CA ALA A 121 -4.16 10.58 -12.86
C ALA A 121 -4.99 9.47 -13.49
N ASP A 122 -6.11 9.82 -14.12
CA ASP A 122 -7.00 8.88 -14.81
C ASP A 122 -7.37 7.67 -13.94
N GLY A 123 -7.67 7.93 -12.66
CA GLY A 123 -8.07 6.92 -11.67
C GLY A 123 -6.94 5.98 -11.23
N ARG A 124 -5.67 6.32 -11.49
CA ARG A 124 -4.49 5.48 -11.16
C ARG A 124 -3.40 6.27 -10.46
N ILE A 125 -2.58 5.58 -9.67
CA ILE A 125 -1.39 6.17 -9.04
C ILE A 125 -0.34 6.42 -10.12
N ALA A 126 -0.03 7.69 -10.37
CA ALA A 126 0.92 8.11 -11.40
C ALA A 126 2.31 8.43 -10.84
N GLU A 127 2.41 8.80 -9.56
CA GLU A 127 3.69 9.13 -8.94
C GLU A 127 3.64 8.94 -7.44
N ILE A 128 4.70 8.42 -6.81
CA ILE A 128 4.76 8.22 -5.36
C ILE A 128 6.07 8.72 -4.74
N TRP A 129 5.92 9.38 -3.60
CA TRP A 129 6.97 9.72 -2.65
C TRP A 129 6.74 8.94 -1.37
N GLY A 130 7.82 8.49 -0.74
CA GLY A 130 7.74 7.70 0.49
C GLY A 130 8.89 8.01 1.44
N ALA A 131 8.60 7.91 2.73
CA ALA A 131 9.58 7.95 3.80
C ALA A 131 9.23 6.92 4.88
N MET A 132 10.25 6.39 5.54
CA MET A 132 10.10 5.50 6.69
C MET A 132 10.52 6.20 7.97
N ALA A 133 9.79 5.95 9.05
CA ALA A 133 10.13 6.39 10.39
C ALA A 133 9.96 5.22 11.38
N THR A 134 10.93 5.02 12.26
CA THR A 134 10.84 4.02 13.32
C THR A 134 10.30 4.66 14.59
N ALA A 135 9.45 3.94 15.34
CA ALA A 135 9.02 4.37 16.67
C ALA A 135 10.23 4.61 17.61
N ARG A 136 10.10 5.61 18.48
CA ARG A 136 11.10 5.96 19.50
C ARG A 136 11.20 4.91 20.59
#